data_AF-A0A1V5RNQ0-F1
#
_entry.id   AF-A0A1V5RNQ0-F1
#
_cell.length_a   1.000
_cell.length_b   1.000
_cell.length_c   1.000
_cell.angle_alpha   90.00
_cell.angle_beta   90.00
_cell.angle_gamma   90.00
#
_symmetry.space_group_name_H-M   'P 1'
#
loop_
_entity.id
_entity.type
_entity.pdbx_description
1 polymer ?
#
loop_
_entity_poly.entity_id
_entity_poly.type
_entity_poly.pdbx_seq_one_letter_code
_entity_poly.pdbx_strand_id
1 'polypeptide(L)'
;MIKIIFTANPLGSKKVQKYEFIVSTNKNFLVALDKFLKKSKINKSSLKHCLAVVQDEGFITQRIIATIIKTINLVTANSQNFSR
;
A
#
# COMPACT_ATOMS: atom_id res chain seq x y z
N MET A 1 -15.77 -1.98 2.53
CA MET A 1 -14.55 -2.00 3.39
C MET A 1 -13.33 -2.42 2.58
N ILE A 2 -12.23 -1.68 2.70
CA ILE A 2 -10.95 -2.00 2.05
C ILE A 2 -9.87 -2.15 3.13
N LYS A 3 -9.23 -3.32 3.19
CA LYS A 3 -8.07 -3.61 4.03
C LYS A 3 -6.84 -3.81 3.15
N ILE A 4 -5.75 -3.12 3.48
CA ILE A 4 -4.45 -3.32 2.83
C ILE A 4 -3.45 -3.81 3.86
N ILE A 5 -2.69 -4.82 3.47
CA ILE A 5 -1.61 -5.40 4.22
C ILE A 5 -0.34 -5.23 3.40
N PHE A 6 0.72 -4.72 4.00
CA PHE A 6 2.01 -4.58 3.34
C PHE A 6 3.15 -4.66 4.36
N THR A 7 4.37 -4.89 3.86
CA THR A 7 5.58 -4.76 4.68
C THR A 7 6.37 -3.54 4.25
N ALA A 8 6.99 -2.86 5.21
CA ALA A 8 7.81 -1.68 4.92
C ALA A 8 8.89 -1.46 5.98
N ASN A 9 9.90 -0.68 5.61
CA ASN A 9 10.89 -0.15 6.54
C ASN A 9 10.50 1.29 6.89
N PRO A 10 10.20 1.60 8.17
CA PRO A 10 10.01 2.98 8.60
C PRO A 10 11.33 3.76 8.55
N LEU A 11 11.27 5.07 8.29
CA LEU A 11 12.43 5.95 8.21
C LEU A 11 13.28 5.83 9.47
N GLY A 12 14.59 5.59 9.29
CA GLY A 12 15.55 5.42 10.38
C GLY A 12 15.63 4.00 10.94
N SER A 13 14.86 3.04 10.41
CA SER A 13 14.91 1.64 10.81
C SER A 13 15.30 0.72 9.67
N LYS A 14 16.20 -0.23 9.95
CA LYS A 14 16.54 -1.33 9.02
C LYS A 14 15.59 -2.54 9.15
N LYS A 15 14.66 -2.53 10.12
CA LYS A 15 13.73 -3.64 10.34
C LYS A 15 12.49 -3.51 9.47
N VAL A 16 12.22 -4.56 8.71
CA VAL A 16 10.97 -4.77 7.97
C VAL A 16 9.85 -5.02 8.99
N GLN A 17 8.77 -4.24 8.90
CA GLN A 17 7.58 -4.41 9.72
C GLN A 17 6.35 -4.60 8.84
N LYS A 18 5.38 -5.36 9.34
CA LYS A 18 4.08 -5.57 8.71
C LYS A 18 3.12 -4.48 9.17
N TYR A 19 2.42 -3.86 8.23
CA TYR A 19 1.43 -2.83 8.47
C TYR A 19 0.07 -3.27 7.94
N GLU A 20 -0.97 -2.87 8.66
CA GLU A 20 -2.36 -3.02 8.23
C GLU A 20 -3.00 -1.63 8.17
N PHE A 21 -3.63 -1.35 7.03
CA PHE A 21 -4.36 -0.12 6.77
C PHE A 21 -5.78 -0.48 6.40
N ILE A 22 -6.77 0.05 7.14
CA ILE A 22 -8.18 -0.27 6.95
C ILE A 22 -8.95 1.03 6.70
N VAL A 23 -9.76 1.05 5.66
CA VAL A 23 -10.71 2.13 5.39
C VAL A 23 -12.09 1.58 5.11
N SER A 24 -13.10 2.30 5.59
CA SER A 24 -14.50 1.93 5.43
C SER A 24 -15.05 2.21 4.02
N THR A 25 -14.49 3.20 3.30
CA THR A 25 -15.00 3.62 1.98
C THR A 25 -13.86 3.88 0.98
N ASN A 26 -14.19 3.78 -0.32
CA ASN A 26 -13.26 4.08 -1.42
C ASN A 26 -13.03 5.59 -1.68
N LYS A 27 -13.94 6.47 -1.23
CA LYS A 27 -13.85 7.91 -1.44
C LYS A 27 -12.65 8.42 -0.63
N ASN A 28 -11.58 8.78 -1.33
CA ASN A 28 -10.29 9.23 -0.77
C ASN A 28 -9.33 8.12 -0.31
N PHE A 29 -9.48 6.90 -0.83
CA PHE A 29 -8.57 5.78 -0.53
C PHE A 29 -7.08 6.16 -0.64
N LEU A 30 -6.66 6.76 -1.76
CA LEU A 30 -5.25 7.15 -1.98
C LEU A 30 -4.77 8.23 -1.01
N VAL A 31 -5.63 9.20 -0.68
CA VAL A 31 -5.30 10.28 0.26
C VAL A 31 -5.15 9.73 1.68
N ALA A 32 -6.05 8.83 2.08
CA ALA A 32 -5.99 8.17 3.37
C ALA A 32 -4.73 7.28 3.50
N LEU A 33 -4.37 6.57 2.43
CA LEU A 33 -3.14 5.78 2.38
C LEU A 33 -1.90 6.68 2.49
N ASP A 34 -1.84 7.79 1.75
CA ASP A 34 -0.73 8.75 1.83
C ASP A 34 -0.56 9.34 3.23
N LYS A 35 -1.67 9.72 3.87
CA LYS A 35 -1.68 10.21 5.26
C LYS A 35 -1.17 9.15 6.24
N PHE A 36 -1.59 7.89 6.08
CA PHE A 36 -1.11 6.79 6.90
C PHE A 36 0.40 6.60 6.78
N LEU A 37 0.93 6.56 5.55
CA LEU A 37 2.36 6.37 5.31
C LEU A 37 3.19 7.51 5.93
N LYS A 38 2.74 8.76 5.77
CA LYS A 38 3.40 9.93 6.38
C LYS A 38 3.41 9.85 7.90
N LYS A 39 2.27 9.54 8.52
CA LYS A 39 2.14 9.42 9.98
C LYS A 39 3.03 8.30 10.54
N SER A 40 3.13 7.19 9.82
CA SER A 40 3.97 6.04 10.17
C SER A 40 5.45 6.22 9.78
N LYS A 41 5.82 7.38 9.21
CA LYS A 41 7.17 7.67 8.69
C LYS A 41 7.66 6.60 7.69
N ILE A 42 6.79 6.09 6.84
CA ILE A 42 7.11 5.07 5.84
C ILE A 42 7.37 5.73 4.50
N ASN A 43 8.50 5.41 3.87
CA ASN A 43 8.77 5.83 2.50
C ASN A 43 7.97 4.97 1.52
N LYS A 44 7.33 5.57 0.51
CA LYS A 44 6.58 4.84 -0.52
C LYS A 44 7.45 3.82 -1.25
N SER A 45 8.72 4.11 -1.45
CA SER A 45 9.67 3.18 -2.11
C SER A 45 10.03 1.97 -1.24
N SER A 46 9.81 2.01 0.08
CA SER A 46 10.09 0.89 0.97
C SER A 46 8.92 -0.10 1.11
N LEU A 47 7.78 0.18 0.46
CA LEU A 47 6.62 -0.70 0.44
C LEU A 47 6.94 -2.01 -0.30
N LYS A 48 6.61 -3.14 0.32
CA LYS A 48 6.78 -4.49 -0.24
C LYS A 48 5.54 -5.33 0.04
N HIS A 49 5.28 -6.28 -0.86
CA HIS A 49 4.22 -7.27 -0.74
C HIS A 49 2.85 -6.67 -0.38
N CYS A 50 2.44 -5.62 -1.09
CA CYS A 50 1.12 -5.01 -0.88
C CYS A 50 0.02 -5.97 -1.33
N LEU A 51 -0.93 -6.24 -0.46
CA LEU A 51 -2.12 -7.05 -0.70
C LEU A 51 -3.35 -6.25 -0.25
N ALA A 52 -4.42 -6.30 -1.04
CA ALA A 52 -5.70 -5.72 -0.64
C ALA A 52 -6.78 -6.79 -0.52
N VAL A 53 -7.59 -6.67 0.52
CA VAL A 53 -8.84 -7.39 0.72
C VAL A 53 -9.94 -6.34 0.63
N VAL A 54 -10.84 -6.51 -0.34
CA VAL A 54 -11.96 -5.61 -0.59
C VAL A 54 -13.24 -6.38 -0.32
N GLN A 55 -14.04 -5.92 0.62
CA GLN A 55 -15.33 -6.50 1.02
C GLN A 55 -16.41 -5.44 0.84
N ASP A 56 -17.62 -5.87 0.44
CA ASP A 56 -18.81 -5.00 0.36
C ASP A 56 -18.65 -3.76 -0.55
N GLU A 57 -17.74 -3.82 -1.53
CA GLU A 57 -17.59 -2.78 -2.55
C GLU A 57 -18.01 -3.32 -3.93
N GLY A 58 -18.54 -2.44 -4.77
CA GLY A 58 -18.90 -2.77 -6.14
C GLY A 58 -17.71 -3.20 -7.01
N PHE A 59 -17.99 -3.94 -8.09
CA PHE A 59 -16.98 -4.49 -9.01
C PHE A 59 -15.97 -3.46 -9.52
N ILE A 60 -16.44 -2.26 -9.88
CA ILE A 60 -15.57 -1.17 -10.35
C ILE A 60 -14.55 -0.78 -9.28
N THR A 61 -14.98 -0.62 -8.03
CA THR A 61 -14.10 -0.31 -6.91
C THR A 61 -13.05 -1.40 -6.71
N GLN A 62 -13.47 -2.68 -6.74
CA GLN A 62 -12.55 -3.80 -6.58
C GLN A 62 -11.46 -3.79 -7.66
N ARG A 63 -11.84 -3.52 -8.92
CA ARG A 63 -10.90 -3.37 -10.05
C ARG A 63 -9.94 -2.20 -9.86
N ILE A 64 -10.45 -1.04 -9.43
CA ILE A 64 -9.61 0.14 -9.17
C ILE A 64 -8.57 -0.17 -8.10
N ILE A 65 -9.00 -0.74 -6.96
CA ILE A 65 -8.09 -1.08 -5.87
C ILE A 65 -7.07 -2.13 -6.31
N ALA A 66 -7.49 -3.19 -7.01
CA ALA A 66 -6.59 -4.21 -7.53
C ALA A 66 -5.52 -3.62 -8.46
N THR A 67 -5.90 -2.71 -9.37
CA THR A 67 -4.98 -2.01 -10.27
C THR A 67 -3.98 -1.17 -9.48
N ILE A 68 -4.43 -0.39 -8.49
CA ILE A 68 -3.54 0.42 -7.65
C ILE A 68 -2.51 -0.45 -6.93
N ILE A 69 -2.94 -1.54 -6.30
CA ILE A 69 -2.04 -2.47 -5.59
C ILE A 69 -1.02 -3.09 -6.55
N LYS A 70 -1.47 -3.52 -7.74
CA LYS A 70 -0.59 -4.08 -8.78
C LYS A 70 0.46 -3.06 -9.22
N THR A 71 0.07 -1.80 -9.44
CA THR A 71 1.00 -0.72 -9.80
C THR A 71 2.01 -0.46 -8.68
N ILE A 72 1.58 -0.40 -7.41
CA ILE A 72 2.49 -0.22 -6.27
C ILE A 72 3.54 -1.34 -6.25
N ASN A 73 3.11 -2.60 -6.34
CA ASN A 73 4.03 -3.74 -6.34
C ASN A 73 4.99 -3.73 -7.55
N LEU A 74 4.53 -3.29 -8.72
CA LEU A 74 5.37 -3.21 -9.93
C LEU A 74 6.46 -2.14 -9.80
N VAL A 75 6.10 -0.96 -9.30
CA VAL A 75 7.05 0.14 -9.09
C VAL A 75 8.09 -0.24 -8.03
N THR A 76 7.67 -0.89 -6.95
CA THR A 76 8.58 -1.27 -5.86
C THR A 76 9.49 -2.44 -6.23
N ALA A 77 9.01 -3.39 -7.04
CA ALA A 77 9.86 -4.43 -7.62
C ALA A 77 10.94 -3.85 -8.56
N ASN A 78 10.56 -2.92 -9.44
CA ASN A 78 11.51 -2.31 -10.39
C ASN A 78 12.55 -1.43 -9.71
N SER A 79 12.19 -0.70 -8.65
CA SER A 79 13.14 0.13 -7.90
C SER A 79 14.29 -0.68 -7.24
N GLN A 80 14.09 -1.98 -6.99
CA GLN A 80 15.14 -2.87 -6.49
C GLN A 80 16.09 -3.37 -7.59
N ASN A 81 15.63 -3.41 -8.85
CA ASN A 81 16.45 -3.88 -9.97
C ASN A 81 17.44 -2.82 -10.48
N PHE A 82 17.17 -1.53 -10.27
CA PHE A 82 18.07 -0.44 -10.67
C PHE A 82 19.15 -0.08 -9.63
N SER A 83 19.15 -0.75 -8.46
CA SER A 83 20.16 -0.56 -7.41
C SER A 83 21.23 -1.67 -7.39
N ARG A 84 21.36 -2.44 -8.48
CA ARG A 84 22.34 -3.51 -8.66
C ARG A 84 23.43 -3.09 -9.63
#